data_AF-A0A1Z8MIN0-F1
#
_entry.id   AF-A0A1Z8MIN0-F1
#
_cell.length_a   1.000
_cell.length_b   1.000
_cell.length_c   1.000
_cell.angle_alpha   90.00
_cell.angle_beta   90.00
_cell.angle_gamma   90.00
#
_symmetry.space_group_name_H-M   'P 1'
#
loop_
_entity.id
_entity.type
_entity.pdbx_description
1 polymer ?
#
loop_
_entity_poly.entity_id
_entity_poly.type
_entity_poly.pdbx_seq_one_letter_code
_entity_poly.pdbx_strand_id
1 'polypeptide(L)'
;MSSTYLVLRKSGYSFLFRSIIPKDLQTQLGSRQFQLSLKCGIRHRAKSLALHLYNLTQQIYASIRQSPAEKQLTPQQIKDRLKLELEHLKLDDQAITAKHKPIEKETQPTSLQQQTHPGISLAQLSDKYIQAKREVGFPEKTIK
;
A
#
# COMPACT_ATOMS: atom_id res chain seq x y z
N MET A 1 4.91 2.87 -21.96
CA MET A 1 5.16 1.44 -21.69
C MET A 1 4.02 0.89 -20.83
N SER A 2 3.11 0.13 -21.42
CA SER A 2 1.97 -0.47 -20.73
C SER A 2 2.47 -1.43 -19.65
N SER A 3 2.06 -1.26 -18.40
CA SER A 3 2.49 -2.10 -17.27
C SER A 3 1.84 -3.48 -17.36
N THR A 4 2.49 -4.39 -18.08
CA THR A 4 2.07 -5.80 -18.35
C THR A 4 1.81 -6.64 -17.09
N TYR A 5 2.29 -6.16 -15.94
CA TYR A 5 2.32 -6.86 -14.65
C TYR A 5 1.15 -6.53 -13.71
N LEU A 6 0.26 -5.58 -14.06
CA LEU A 6 -0.93 -5.27 -13.27
C LEU A 6 -2.20 -5.64 -14.04
N VAL A 7 -3.06 -6.46 -13.45
CA VAL A 7 -4.32 -6.94 -14.04
C VAL A 7 -5.47 -6.54 -13.12
N LEU A 8 -6.53 -5.95 -13.67
CA LEU A 8 -7.77 -5.71 -12.91
C LEU A 8 -8.63 -6.97 -12.91
N ARG A 9 -9.14 -7.36 -11.73
CA ARG A 9 -10.06 -8.49 -11.63
C ARG A 9 -11.44 -8.07 -12.17
N LYS A 10 -12.07 -8.92 -12.99
CA LYS A 10 -13.43 -8.66 -13.52
C LYS A 10 -14.51 -8.72 -12.44
N SER A 11 -14.30 -9.59 -11.45
CA SER A 11 -15.16 -9.75 -10.28
C SER A 11 -14.47 -9.13 -9.07
N GLY A 12 -14.89 -7.91 -8.71
CA GLY A 12 -14.38 -7.12 -7.58
C GLY A 12 -13.36 -6.04 -7.97
N TYR A 13 -13.38 -4.93 -7.25
CA TYR A 13 -12.46 -3.79 -7.40
C TYR A 13 -11.09 -4.12 -6.80
N SER A 14 -10.43 -5.17 -7.28
CA SER A 14 -9.11 -5.59 -6.78
C SER A 14 -8.15 -5.79 -7.93
N PHE A 15 -6.90 -5.41 -7.70
CA PHE A 15 -5.81 -5.61 -8.62
C PHE A 15 -5.06 -6.92 -8.34
N LEU A 16 -4.64 -7.56 -9.41
CA LEU A 16 -3.81 -8.75 -9.45
C LEU A 16 -2.45 -8.37 -10.00
N PHE A 17 -1.40 -8.84 -9.35
CA PHE A 17 -0.06 -8.88 -9.91
C PHE A 17 0.05 -10.10 -10.83
N ARG A 18 0.60 -9.90 -12.03
CA ARG A 18 0.87 -10.95 -13.00
C ARG A 18 2.37 -11.00 -13.28
N SER A 19 3.00 -12.13 -12.97
CA SER A 19 4.38 -12.40 -13.36
C SER A 19 4.42 -13.33 -14.56
N ILE A 20 5.27 -12.98 -15.54
CA ILE A 20 5.59 -13.83 -16.69
C ILE A 20 6.89 -14.56 -16.37
N ILE A 21 6.86 -15.89 -16.44
CA ILE A 21 8.03 -16.72 -16.17
C ILE A 21 8.93 -16.72 -17.42
N PRO A 22 10.24 -16.47 -17.30
CA PRO A 22 11.18 -16.57 -18.42
C PRO A 22 11.14 -17.95 -19.08
N LYS A 23 11.25 -18.03 -20.41
CA LYS A 23 11.10 -19.28 -21.19
C LYS A 23 11.95 -20.42 -20.65
N ASP A 24 13.19 -20.12 -20.28
CA ASP A 24 14.16 -21.07 -19.75
C ASP A 24 13.67 -21.73 -18.46
N LEU A 25 12.95 -20.99 -17.62
CA LEU A 25 12.39 -21.47 -16.36
C LEU A 25 11.01 -22.11 -16.53
N GLN A 26 10.32 -21.90 -17.66
CA GLN A 26 8.98 -22.47 -17.88
C GLN A 26 9.01 -24.00 -17.91
N THR A 27 10.08 -24.60 -18.44
CA THR A 27 10.25 -26.06 -18.48
C THR A 27 10.39 -26.65 -17.08
N GLN A 28 11.12 -25.96 -16.18
CA GLN A 28 11.27 -26.40 -14.79
C GLN A 28 10.03 -26.14 -13.93
N LEU A 29 9.36 -25.00 -14.17
CA LEU A 29 8.22 -24.55 -13.37
C LEU A 29 6.86 -25.08 -13.85
N GLY A 30 6.79 -25.64 -15.07
CA GLY A 30 5.57 -26.17 -15.68
C GLY A 30 4.48 -25.13 -15.94
N SER A 31 4.81 -23.83 -15.89
CA SER A 31 3.86 -22.73 -15.99
C SER A 31 4.45 -21.56 -16.76
N ARG A 32 3.64 -20.90 -17.59
CA ARG A 32 4.06 -19.72 -18.38
C ARG A 32 3.97 -18.41 -17.61
N GLN A 33 3.00 -18.32 -16.71
CA GLN A 33 2.75 -17.12 -15.90
C GLN A 33 2.01 -17.52 -14.64
N PHE A 34 2.07 -16.66 -13.62
CA PHE A 34 1.22 -16.77 -12.46
C PHE A 34 0.62 -15.42 -12.08
N GLN A 35 -0.48 -15.48 -11.34
CA GLN A 35 -1.16 -14.31 -10.81
C GLN A 35 -1.20 -14.38 -9.28
N LEU A 36 -1.15 -13.21 -8.66
CA LEU A 36 -1.23 -13.02 -7.21
C LEU A 36 -2.17 -11.85 -6.92
N SER A 37 -3.14 -12.03 -6.05
CA SER A 37 -4.02 -10.93 -5.65
C SER A 37 -3.27 -9.96 -4.73
N LEU A 38 -3.27 -8.68 -5.10
CA LEU A 38 -2.73 -7.61 -4.24
C LEU A 38 -3.71 -7.23 -3.13
N LYS A 39 -4.96 -7.71 -3.19
CA LYS A 39 -6.06 -7.33 -2.29
C LYS A 39 -6.24 -5.80 -2.15
N CYS A 40 -5.82 -5.05 -3.16
CA CYS A 40 -5.87 -3.59 -3.18
C CYS A 40 -6.75 -3.14 -4.34
N GLY A 41 -7.69 -2.23 -4.07
CA GLY A 41 -8.53 -1.58 -5.10
C GLY A 41 -8.04 -0.21 -5.55
N ILE A 42 -6.96 0.28 -4.93
CA ILE A 42 -6.41 1.60 -5.21
C ILE A 42 -5.31 1.45 -6.27
N ARG A 43 -5.53 2.02 -7.47
CA ARG A 43 -4.66 1.83 -8.63
C ARG A 43 -3.20 2.24 -8.38
N HIS A 44 -2.96 3.38 -7.73
CA HIS A 44 -1.61 3.88 -7.50
C HIS A 44 -0.83 2.99 -6.52
N ARG A 45 -1.45 2.59 -5.40
CA ARG A 45 -0.84 1.66 -4.43
C ARG A 45 -0.59 0.30 -5.07
N ALA A 46 -1.59 -0.23 -5.77
CA ALA A 46 -1.45 -1.51 -6.47
C ALA A 46 -0.32 -1.49 -7.51
N LYS A 47 -0.12 -0.37 -8.23
CA LYS A 47 1.00 -0.22 -9.16
C LYS A 47 2.36 -0.23 -8.45
N SER A 48 2.48 0.47 -7.31
CA SER A 48 3.71 0.47 -6.50
C SER A 48 4.05 -0.93 -6.00
N LEU A 49 3.06 -1.62 -5.41
CA LEU A 49 3.21 -3.00 -4.93
C LEU A 49 3.56 -3.96 -6.08
N ALA A 50 2.90 -3.85 -7.23
CA ALA A 50 3.19 -4.68 -8.39
C ALA A 50 4.62 -4.48 -8.91
N LEU A 51 5.14 -3.25 -8.90
CA LEU A 51 6.51 -2.96 -9.31
C LEU A 51 7.52 -3.57 -8.33
N HIS A 52 7.26 -3.47 -7.03
CA HIS A 52 8.10 -4.07 -6.01
C HIS A 52 8.14 -5.61 -6.14
N LEU A 53 6.97 -6.25 -6.25
CA LEU A 53 6.87 -7.70 -6.47
C LEU A 53 7.54 -8.12 -7.78
N TYR A 54 7.45 -7.30 -8.83
CA TYR A 54 8.15 -7.57 -10.08
C TYR A 54 9.67 -7.64 -9.87
N ASN A 55 10.27 -6.65 -9.22
CA ASN A 55 11.71 -6.63 -8.95
C ASN A 55 12.15 -7.84 -8.13
N LEU A 56 11.41 -8.16 -7.07
CA LEU A 56 11.69 -9.32 -6.23
C LEU A 56 11.58 -10.63 -7.03
N THR A 57 10.57 -10.74 -7.89
CA THR A 57 10.41 -11.92 -8.75
C THR A 57 11.56 -12.04 -9.76
N GLN A 58 12.05 -10.94 -10.32
CA GLN A 58 13.23 -10.96 -11.19
C GLN A 58 14.49 -11.41 -10.44
N GLN A 59 14.68 -10.95 -9.19
CA GLN A 59 15.80 -11.41 -8.35
C GLN A 59 15.71 -12.91 -8.08
N ILE A 60 14.51 -13.43 -7.79
CA ILE A 60 14.30 -14.88 -7.62
C ILE A 60 14.69 -15.64 -8.89
N TYR A 61 14.25 -15.18 -10.06
CA TYR A 61 14.62 -15.81 -11.33
C TYR A 61 16.13 -15.77 -11.60
N ALA A 62 16.80 -14.66 -11.26
CA ALA A 62 18.24 -14.56 -11.37
C ALA A 62 18.95 -15.55 -10.44
N SER A 63 18.50 -15.69 -9.19
CA SER A 63 19.04 -16.67 -8.24
C SER A 63 18.84 -18.12 -8.71
N ILE A 64 17.69 -18.44 -9.31
CA ILE A 64 17.46 -19.79 -9.88
C ILE A 64 18.43 -20.08 -11.02
N ARG A 65 18.70 -19.08 -11.88
CA ARG A 65 19.68 -19.23 -12.97
C ARG A 65 21.11 -19.44 -12.48
N GLN A 66 21.47 -18.84 -11.35
CA GLN A 66 22.81 -18.98 -10.75
C GLN A 66 23.00 -20.32 -10.02
N SER A 67 21.92 -20.92 -9.50
CA SER A 67 21.99 -22.19 -8.75
C SER A 67 20.96 -23.20 -9.25
N PRO A 68 21.13 -23.72 -10.49
CA PRO A 68 20.17 -24.63 -11.12
C PRO A 68 20.08 -26.01 -10.44
N ALA A 69 21.10 -26.40 -9.64
CA ALA A 69 21.19 -27.72 -9.02
C ALA A 69 20.55 -27.83 -7.62
N GLU A 70 20.39 -26.72 -6.88
CA GLU A 70 19.97 -26.77 -5.46
C GLU A 70 18.52 -26.37 -5.21
N LYS A 71 17.85 -25.73 -6.18
CA LYS A 71 16.55 -25.10 -5.95
C LYS A 71 15.53 -25.49 -7.01
N GLN A 72 14.95 -26.68 -6.86
CA GLN A 72 13.63 -26.96 -7.40
C GLN A 72 12.58 -26.12 -6.63
N LEU A 73 12.60 -24.80 -6.81
CA LEU A 73 11.56 -23.94 -6.26
C LEU A 73 10.28 -24.17 -7.06
N THR A 74 9.29 -24.83 -6.46
CA THR A 74 7.95 -24.96 -7.03
C THR A 74 7.34 -23.57 -7.23
N PRO A 75 6.53 -23.33 -8.28
CA PRO A 75 5.85 -22.04 -8.48
C PRO A 75 4.99 -21.62 -7.28
N GLN A 76 4.52 -22.57 -6.48
CA GLN A 76 3.83 -22.32 -5.21
C GLN A 76 4.74 -21.65 -4.17
N GLN A 77 5.98 -22.12 -4.01
CA GLN A 77 6.92 -21.52 -3.05
C GLN A 77 7.27 -20.08 -3.43
N ILE A 78 7.42 -19.78 -4.73
CA ILE A 78 7.61 -18.40 -5.20
C ILE A 78 6.39 -17.54 -4.84
N LYS A 79 5.18 -18.05 -5.06
CA LYS A 79 3.95 -17.35 -4.67
C LYS A 79 3.87 -17.11 -3.17
N ASP A 80 4.23 -18.09 -2.35
CA ASP A 80 4.13 -17.97 -0.90
C ASP A 80 5.16 -16.99 -0.33
N ARG A 81 6.39 -16.99 -0.87
CA ARG A 81 7.37 -15.94 -0.56
C ARG A 81 6.84 -14.54 -0.93
N LEU A 82 6.28 -14.38 -2.13
CA LEU A 82 5.68 -13.11 -2.55
C LEU A 82 4.47 -12.69 -1.70
N LYS A 83 3.69 -13.65 -1.17
CA LYS A 83 2.59 -13.36 -0.23
C LYS A 83 3.13 -12.85 1.11
N LEU A 84 4.16 -13.49 1.66
CA LEU A 84 4.76 -13.05 2.92
C LEU A 84 5.27 -11.60 2.81
N GLU A 85 5.99 -11.29 1.74
CA GLU A 85 6.46 -9.93 1.45
C GLU A 85 5.29 -8.94 1.31
N LEU A 86 4.20 -9.36 0.66
CA LEU A 86 3.00 -8.52 0.56
C LEU A 86 2.35 -8.25 1.93
N GLU A 87 2.32 -9.24 2.83
CA GLU A 87 1.78 -9.04 4.19
C GLU A 87 2.72 -8.17 5.03
N HIS A 88 4.04 -8.30 4.89
CA HIS A 88 5.01 -7.41 5.56
C HIS A 88 4.82 -5.95 5.13
N LEU A 89 4.71 -5.68 3.83
CA LEU A 89 4.50 -4.33 3.31
C LEU A 89 3.19 -3.68 3.79
N LYS A 90 2.13 -4.47 4.01
CA LYS A 90 0.89 -3.96 4.58
C LYS A 90 1.04 -3.58 6.05
N LEU A 91 1.88 -4.30 6.80
CA LEU A 91 2.15 -3.98 8.19
C LEU A 91 2.93 -2.68 8.31
N ASP A 92 3.89 -2.44 7.41
CA ASP A 92 4.62 -1.17 7.35
C ASP A 92 3.70 0.01 7.00
N ASP A 93 2.82 -0.14 6.00
CA ASP A 93 1.81 0.87 5.66
C ASP A 93 0.86 1.18 6.85
N GLN A 94 0.56 0.19 7.69
CA GLN A 94 -0.27 0.35 8.89
C GLN A 94 0.48 0.95 10.08
N ALA A 95 1.78 0.66 10.24
CA ALA A 95 2.62 1.30 11.25
C ALA A 95 2.78 2.81 10.97
N ILE A 96 2.76 3.20 9.69
CA ILE A 96 2.76 4.62 9.29
C ILE A 96 1.35 5.22 9.46
N THR A 97 0.27 4.46 9.22
CA THR A 97 -1.12 4.95 9.41
C THR A 97 -1.50 5.12 10.89
N ALA A 98 -0.88 4.38 11.81
CA ALA A 98 -1.01 4.62 13.25
C ALA A 98 -0.25 5.88 13.72
N LYS A 99 0.60 6.48 12.87
CA LYS A 99 1.38 7.68 13.21
C LYS A 99 1.21 8.87 12.25
N HIS A 100 0.48 8.74 11.14
CA HIS A 100 0.23 9.83 10.19
C HIS A 100 -1.26 10.01 9.87
N LYS A 101 -1.82 11.04 10.51
CA LYS A 101 -2.87 11.92 9.97
C LYS A 101 -2.42 12.44 8.58
N PRO A 102 -3.33 12.74 7.62
CA PRO A 102 -3.01 12.87 6.20
C PRO A 102 -2.08 14.05 5.93
N ILE A 103 -1.01 13.83 5.16
CA ILE A 103 -0.19 14.88 4.57
C ILE A 103 -0.53 14.93 3.08
N GLU A 104 -1.18 16.02 2.71
CA GLU A 104 -1.38 16.48 1.34
C GLU A 104 -0.04 16.90 0.72
N LYS A 105 0.06 16.75 -0.59
CA LYS A 105 1.28 16.97 -1.37
C LYS A 105 1.64 18.46 -1.43
N GLU A 106 2.92 18.73 -1.20
CA GLU A 106 3.56 20.04 -1.26
C GLU A 106 3.85 20.51 -2.70
N THR A 107 3.66 21.80 -2.98
CA THR A 107 4.43 22.56 -3.98
C THR A 107 4.64 23.97 -3.42
N GLN A 108 5.91 24.33 -3.18
CA GLN A 108 6.47 25.54 -2.54
C GLN A 108 6.39 26.82 -3.44
N PRO A 109 6.85 28.05 -3.04
CA PRO A 109 7.53 28.49 -1.80
C PRO A 109 7.10 29.87 -1.19
N THR A 110 7.73 30.23 -0.05
CA THR A 110 8.04 31.60 0.43
C THR A 110 6.98 32.36 1.27
N SER A 111 7.13 32.38 2.60
CA SER A 111 7.55 33.54 3.43
C SER A 111 7.24 33.38 4.94
N LEU A 112 8.17 33.92 5.73
CA LEU A 112 8.32 33.96 7.20
C LEU A 112 7.03 34.10 8.04
N GLN A 113 6.83 33.21 9.01
CA GLN A 113 6.53 33.50 10.43
C GLN A 113 6.33 32.19 11.21
N GLN A 114 7.20 31.92 12.19
CA GLN A 114 7.01 30.86 13.17
C GLN A 114 5.78 31.20 14.03
N GLN A 115 4.69 30.48 13.83
CA GLN A 115 3.58 30.42 14.79
C GLN A 115 3.52 29.01 15.36
N THR A 116 3.88 28.90 16.63
CA THR A 116 3.69 27.75 17.49
C THR A 116 2.23 27.31 17.40
N HIS A 117 1.94 26.13 16.83
CA HIS A 117 0.58 25.59 16.83
C HIS A 117 0.36 24.93 18.20
N PRO A 118 -0.45 25.50 19.13
CA PRO A 118 -0.85 24.74 20.30
C PRO A 118 -1.78 23.64 19.79
N GLY A 119 -1.33 22.39 19.81
CA GLY A 119 -2.19 21.26 19.55
C GLY A 119 -3.32 21.29 20.59
N ILE A 120 -4.51 21.72 20.19
CA ILE A 120 -5.66 21.77 21.09
C ILE A 120 -6.06 20.34 21.44
N SER A 121 -6.19 20.07 22.73
CA SER A 121 -6.69 18.79 23.23
C SER A 121 -8.17 18.64 22.85
N LEU A 122 -8.63 17.40 22.70
CA LEU A 122 -10.04 17.07 22.44
C LEU A 122 -10.99 17.74 23.46
N ALA A 123 -10.58 17.79 24.73
CA ALA A 123 -11.34 18.47 25.79
C ALA A 123 -11.48 19.97 25.51
N GLN A 124 -10.37 20.65 25.15
CA GLN A 124 -10.37 22.07 24.84
C GLN A 124 -11.23 22.41 23.62
N LEU A 125 -11.25 21.52 22.61
CA LEU A 125 -12.12 21.69 21.45
C LEU A 125 -13.60 21.55 21.84
N SER A 126 -13.93 20.57 22.69
CA SER A 126 -15.29 20.36 23.20
C SER A 126 -15.78 21.59 23.96
N ASP A 127 -14.98 22.10 24.90
CA ASP A 127 -15.34 23.27 25.69
C ASP A 127 -15.56 24.50 24.81
N LYS A 128 -14.70 24.69 23.81
CA LYS A 128 -14.82 25.80 22.84
C LYS A 128 -16.08 25.68 21.98
N TYR A 129 -16.47 24.46 21.60
CA TYR A 129 -17.70 24.22 20.84
C TYR A 129 -18.95 24.55 21.67
N ILE A 130 -19.00 24.07 22.92
CA ILE A 130 -20.10 24.34 23.85
C ILE A 130 -20.22 25.85 24.12
N GLN A 131 -19.08 26.53 24.32
CA GLN A 131 -19.04 27.97 24.54
C GLN A 131 -19.56 28.76 23.34
N ALA A 132 -19.11 28.43 22.13
CA ALA A 132 -19.57 29.09 20.90
C ALA A 132 -21.09 28.91 20.67
N LYS A 133 -21.66 27.75 21.04
CA LYS A 133 -23.11 27.52 20.94
C LYS A 133 -23.90 28.34 21.97
N ARG A 134 -23.35 28.58 23.16
CA ARG A 134 -23.97 29.47 24.15
C ARG A 134 -23.96 30.93 23.69
N GLU A 135 -22.85 31.39 23.11
CA GLU A 135 -22.71 32.76 22.58
C GLU A 135 -23.68 33.08 21.44
N VAL A 136 -24.00 32.08 20.61
CA VAL A 136 -24.99 32.21 19.53
C VAL A 136 -26.44 32.08 20.05
N GLY A 137 -26.64 31.87 21.36
CA GLY A 137 -27.96 31.86 21.98
C GLY A 137 -28.77 30.58 21.77
N PHE A 138 -28.11 29.44 21.52
CA PHE A 138 -28.82 28.16 21.44
C PHE A 138 -29.38 27.77 22.82
N PRO A 139 -30.59 27.18 22.88
CA PRO A 139 -31.20 26.78 24.15
C PRO A 139 -30.44 25.60 24.76
N GLU A 140 -30.27 25.61 26.09
CA GLU A 140 -29.43 24.63 26.81
C GLU A 140 -29.83 23.17 26.58
N LYS A 141 -31.12 22.91 26.32
CA LYS A 141 -31.63 21.58 25.94
C LYS A 141 -31.03 21.01 24.65
N THR A 142 -30.43 21.84 23.82
CA THR A 142 -29.81 21.46 22.53
C THR A 142 -28.29 21.29 22.64
N ILE A 143 -27.68 21.78 23.72
CA ILE A 143 -26.22 21.79 23.91
C ILE A 143 -25.75 20.61 24.80
N LYS A 144 -26.69 19.92 25.47
CA LYS A 144 -26.41 18.72 26.30
C LYS A 144 -26.12 17.46 25.49
#